data_AF-A0A0D0Y3M0-F1
#
_entry.id   AF-A0A0D0Y3M0-F1
#
_cell.length_a   1.000
_cell.length_b   1.000
_cell.length_c   1.000
_cell.angle_alpha   90.00
_cell.angle_beta   90.00
_cell.angle_gamma   90.00
#
_symmetry.space_group_name_H-M   'P 1'
#
loop_
_entity.id
_entity.type
_entity.pdbx_description
1 polymer ?
#
loop_
_entity_poly.entity_id
_entity_poly.type
_entity_poly.pdbx_seq_one_letter_code
_entity_poly.pdbx_strand_id
1 'polypeptide(L)'
;MHSFEKNDHQIIDESAQWHLFLRELESPTHEFQLMSCGNQRIMLNSPVSTKYYQLIGNDEHLYLTLLQDKGGYLPLFDHVKEFNTNQISSTQVEIKVVTLNGHHFSNVVKFKKFTEKT
;
A
#
# COMPACT_ATOMS: atom_id res chain seq x y z
N MET A 1 -17.07 9.22 -40.02
CA MET A 1 -16.93 9.09 -38.55
C MET A 1 -16.62 7.64 -38.25
N HIS A 2 -15.37 7.32 -37.87
CA HIS A 2 -15.06 6.02 -37.27
C HIS A 2 -15.19 6.19 -35.76
N SER A 3 -16.19 5.55 -35.17
CA SER A 3 -16.31 5.42 -33.73
C SER A 3 -15.24 4.42 -33.29
N PHE A 4 -14.26 4.88 -32.52
CA PHE A 4 -13.39 3.98 -31.78
C PHE A 4 -14.20 3.44 -30.60
N GLU A 5 -14.69 2.21 -30.70
CA GLU A 5 -15.10 1.45 -29.53
C GLU A 5 -13.83 1.19 -28.71
N LYS A 6 -13.72 1.88 -27.56
CA LYS A 6 -12.74 1.53 -26.53
C LYS A 6 -13.10 0.14 -25.99
N ASN A 7 -12.46 -0.89 -26.53
CA ASN A 7 -12.36 -2.17 -25.84
C ASN A 7 -11.38 -2.02 -24.67
N ASP A 8 -11.79 -1.30 -23.63
CA ASP A 8 -11.05 -1.16 -22.36
C ASP A 8 -11.23 -2.42 -21.49
N HIS A 9 -11.31 -3.62 -22.08
CA HIS A 9 -11.17 -4.88 -21.34
C HIS A 9 -9.68 -5.16 -21.11
N GLN A 10 -8.97 -4.21 -20.51
CA GLN A 10 -7.72 -4.55 -19.84
C GLN A 10 -8.13 -5.34 -18.61
N ILE A 11 -8.08 -6.67 -18.69
CA ILE A 11 -8.21 -7.52 -17.50
C ILE A 11 -7.12 -7.05 -16.55
N ILE A 12 -7.53 -6.42 -15.46
CA ILE A 12 -6.61 -6.00 -14.41
C ILE A 12 -6.02 -7.28 -13.80
N ASP A 13 -4.72 -7.48 -14.03
CA ASP A 13 -3.98 -8.58 -13.39
C ASP A 13 -3.71 -8.20 -11.93
N GLU A 14 -4.69 -8.51 -11.07
CA GLU A 14 -4.64 -8.26 -9.64
C GLU A 14 -3.46 -8.99 -8.97
N SER A 15 -3.01 -10.12 -9.51
CA SER A 15 -1.84 -10.81 -8.97
C SER A 15 -0.55 -10.05 -9.28
N ALA A 16 -0.41 -9.52 -10.49
CA ALA A 16 0.73 -8.67 -10.85
C ALA A 16 0.74 -7.37 -10.05
N GLN A 17 -0.42 -6.71 -9.90
CA GLN A 17 -0.55 -5.53 -9.05
C GLN A 17 -0.14 -5.82 -7.59
N TRP A 18 -0.54 -6.98 -7.06
CA TRP A 18 -0.23 -7.36 -5.68
C TRP A 18 1.28 -7.52 -5.47
N HIS A 19 1.98 -8.12 -6.44
CA HIS A 19 3.44 -8.22 -6.39
C HIS A 19 4.13 -6.87 -6.48
N LEU A 20 3.62 -5.94 -7.30
CA LEU A 20 4.15 -4.58 -7.40
C LEU A 20 3.92 -3.79 -6.10
N PHE A 21 2.72 -3.90 -5.53
CA PHE A 21 2.37 -3.33 -4.22
C PHE A 21 3.36 -3.76 -3.13
N LEU A 22 3.59 -5.07 -3.00
CA LEU A 22 4.52 -5.60 -2.00
C LEU A 22 5.95 -5.13 -2.24
N ARG A 23 6.40 -5.18 -3.49
CA ARG A 23 7.75 -4.72 -3.87
C ARG A 23 7.97 -3.26 -3.49
N GLU A 24 6.97 -2.40 -3.69
CA GLU A 24 7.09 -0.99 -3.36
C GLU A 24 7.23 -0.76 -1.84
N LEU A 25 6.42 -1.47 -1.04
CA LEU A 25 6.51 -1.40 0.42
C LEU A 25 7.84 -1.94 0.97
N GLU A 26 8.40 -2.95 0.30
CA GLU A 26 9.68 -3.58 0.66
C GLU A 26 10.87 -2.91 -0.03
N SER A 27 10.64 -1.82 -0.77
CA SER A 27 11.67 -1.23 -1.61
C SER A 27 12.83 -0.70 -0.75
N PRO A 28 14.08 -1.08 -1.08
CA PRO A 28 15.27 -0.59 -0.39
C PRO A 28 15.51 0.90 -0.66
N THR A 29 14.83 1.52 -1.64
CA THR A 29 14.98 2.95 -1.92
C THR A 29 14.28 3.83 -0.88
N HIS A 30 13.15 3.37 -0.36
CA HIS A 30 12.35 4.14 0.60
C HIS A 30 12.73 3.84 2.05
N GLU A 31 13.20 2.62 2.30
CA GLU A 31 13.63 2.15 3.61
C GLU A 31 12.59 2.38 4.70
N PHE A 32 11.32 2.10 4.41
CA PHE A 32 10.22 2.39 5.31
C PHE A 32 10.44 1.76 6.70
N GLN A 33 10.28 2.60 7.70
CA GLN A 33 10.29 2.25 9.12
C GLN A 33 8.85 2.20 9.63
N LEU A 34 8.49 1.12 10.32
CA LEU A 34 7.16 0.97 10.90
C LEU A 34 7.02 1.82 12.16
N MET A 35 6.14 2.84 12.10
CA MET A 35 5.82 3.67 13.27
C MET A 35 4.66 3.08 14.06
N SER A 36 3.57 2.73 13.37
CA SER A 36 2.39 2.12 13.97
C SER A 36 1.55 1.40 12.93
N CYS A 37 0.74 0.46 13.40
CA CYS A 37 -0.24 -0.27 12.58
C CYS A 37 -1.58 -0.29 13.33
N GLY A 38 -2.60 0.27 12.70
CA GLY A 38 -3.98 0.19 13.17
C GLY A 38 -4.80 -0.81 12.34
N ASN A 39 -6.11 -0.85 12.58
CA ASN A 39 -7.00 -1.53 11.64
C ASN A 39 -7.10 -0.68 10.36
N GLN A 40 -6.79 -1.27 9.20
CA GLN A 40 -6.85 -0.63 7.88
C GLN A 40 -5.92 0.58 7.69
N ARG A 41 -4.83 0.66 8.45
CA ARG A 41 -3.86 1.76 8.35
C ARG A 41 -2.48 1.34 8.83
N ILE A 42 -1.45 1.71 8.07
CA ILE A 42 -0.04 1.61 8.49
C ILE A 42 0.59 2.99 8.42
N MET A 43 1.25 3.43 9.50
CA MET A 43 2.05 4.65 9.52
C MET A 43 3.52 4.30 9.34
N LEU A 44 4.14 4.96 8.37
CA LEU A 44 5.51 4.71 7.95
C LEU A 44 6.33 5.99 7.98
N ASN A 45 7.59 5.87 8.38
CA ASN A 45 8.59 6.93 8.17
C ASN A 45 9.59 6.45 7.12
N SER A 46 10.00 7.33 6.21
CA SER A 46 11.15 7.09 5.34
C SER A 46 12.30 8.00 5.81
N PRO A 47 13.38 7.46 6.39
CA PRO A 47 14.52 8.26 6.81
C PRO A 47 15.28 8.85 5.62
N VAL A 48 15.21 8.19 4.45
CA VAL A 48 15.85 8.64 3.20
C VAL A 48 15.25 9.96 2.72
N SER A 49 13.92 10.06 2.76
CA SER A 49 13.21 11.26 2.32
C SER A 49 12.83 12.21 3.45
N THR A 50 13.09 11.83 4.71
CA THR A 50 12.63 12.52 5.93
C THR A 50 11.11 12.78 5.95
N LYS A 51 10.33 11.91 5.29
CA LYS A 51 8.88 12.05 5.14
C LYS A 51 8.13 10.99 5.94
N TYR A 52 6.90 11.34 6.28
CA TYR A 52 5.95 10.48 6.95
C TYR A 52 4.81 10.13 6.02
N TYR A 53 4.47 8.85 5.98
CA TYR A 53 3.51 8.28 5.07
C TYR A 53 2.44 7.51 5.84
N GLN A 54 1.28 7.39 5.23
CA GLN A 54 0.26 6.43 5.63
C GLN A 54 -0.14 5.57 4.44
N LEU A 55 -0.20 4.26 4.67
CA LEU A 55 -0.88 3.32 3.78
C LEU A 55 -2.31 3.18 4.28
N ILE A 56 -3.27 3.55 3.44
CA ILE A 56 -4.71 3.51 3.74
C ILE A 56 -5.49 3.05 2.51
N GLY A 57 -6.72 2.59 2.73
CA GLY A 57 -7.68 2.28 1.66
C GLY A 57 -8.74 3.37 1.51
N ASN A 58 -9.11 3.71 0.28
CA ASN A 58 -10.25 4.57 -0.08
C ASN A 58 -10.68 4.29 -1.52
N ASP A 59 -11.97 4.45 -1.82
CA ASP A 59 -12.54 4.40 -3.18
C ASP A 59 -11.99 3.26 -4.04
N GLU A 60 -11.95 2.04 -3.49
CA GLU A 60 -11.46 0.83 -4.18
C GLU A 60 -9.94 0.78 -4.44
N HIS A 61 -9.16 1.61 -3.75
CA HIS A 61 -7.71 1.68 -3.89
C HIS A 61 -6.99 1.55 -2.55
N LEU A 62 -5.81 0.94 -2.58
CA LEU A 62 -4.77 1.11 -1.55
C LEU A 62 -3.68 2.02 -2.05
N TYR A 63 -3.30 2.97 -1.22
CA TYR A 63 -2.36 3.99 -1.60
C TYR A 63 -1.52 4.48 -0.44
N LEU A 64 -0.35 4.97 -0.82
CA LEU A 64 0.57 5.64 0.08
C LEU A 64 0.40 7.14 -0.10
N THR A 65 0.12 7.85 0.99
CA THR A 65 0.01 9.32 0.98
C THR A 65 0.85 9.94 2.09
N LEU A 66 1.33 11.15 1.83
CA LEU A 66 2.09 11.94 2.80
C LEU A 66 1.20 12.46 3.91
N LEU A 67 1.68 12.38 5.15
CA LEU A 67 0.99 12.93 6.31
C LEU A 67 1.09 14.47 6.41
N GLN A 68 2.11 15.07 5.80
CA GLN A 68 2.34 16.51 5.83
C GLN A 68 1.92 17.13 4.47
N ASP A 69 1.26 18.28 4.53
CA ASP A 69 0.94 19.19 3.41
C ASP A 69 0.22 18.59 2.19
N LYS A 70 -1.08 18.21 2.32
CA LYS A 70 -1.95 17.81 1.18
C LYS A 70 -1.21 16.96 0.12
N GLY A 71 -0.33 16.08 0.58
CA GLY A 71 0.80 15.65 -0.24
C GLY A 71 0.44 14.52 -1.19
N GLY A 72 1.33 14.31 -2.16
CA GLY A 72 1.16 13.37 -3.27
C GLY A 72 0.63 12.00 -2.86
N TYR A 73 -0.19 11.46 -3.75
CA TYR A 73 -0.82 10.15 -3.66
C TYR A 73 -0.10 9.21 -4.63
N LEU A 74 0.29 8.03 -4.16
CA LEU A 74 0.75 6.95 -5.01
C LEU A 74 -0.24 5.79 -4.90
N PRO A 75 -1.06 5.51 -5.93
CA PRO A 75 -1.87 4.30 -5.96
C PRO A 75 -0.92 3.11 -6.05
N LEU A 76 -1.17 2.10 -5.22
CA LEU A 76 -0.35 0.89 -5.20
C LEU A 76 -1.13 -0.36 -5.57
N PHE A 77 -2.43 -0.38 -5.33
CA PHE A 77 -3.28 -1.53 -5.60
C PHE A 77 -4.72 -1.09 -5.84
N ASP A 78 -5.30 -1.49 -6.96
CA ASP A 78 -6.66 -1.11 -7.36
C ASP A 78 -7.65 -2.26 -7.15
N HIS A 79 -8.94 -1.99 -7.36
CA HIS A 79 -10.03 -2.96 -7.17
C HIS A 79 -10.09 -3.57 -5.77
N VAL A 80 -9.77 -2.79 -4.74
CA VAL A 80 -9.82 -3.21 -3.33
C VAL A 80 -11.24 -3.14 -2.82
N LYS A 81 -11.82 -4.27 -2.45
CA LYS A 81 -13.08 -4.32 -1.72
C LYS A 81 -12.87 -4.15 -0.22
N GLU A 82 -11.90 -4.87 0.34
CA GLU A 82 -11.60 -4.86 1.76
C GLU A 82 -10.09 -4.85 1.98
N PHE A 83 -9.66 -4.09 2.99
CA PHE A 83 -8.27 -4.02 3.42
C PHE A 83 -8.23 -4.13 4.93
N ASN A 84 -7.37 -5.00 5.43
CA ASN A 84 -7.14 -5.17 6.86
C ASN A 84 -5.65 -5.35 7.12
N THR A 85 -5.23 -4.87 8.28
CA THR A 85 -3.83 -4.93 8.70
C THR A 85 -3.75 -5.44 10.12
N ASN A 86 -2.76 -6.28 10.39
CA ASN A 86 -2.51 -6.82 11.70
C ASN A 86 -1.02 -6.72 12.03
N GLN A 87 -0.69 -6.08 13.15
CA GLN A 87 0.70 -5.97 13.59
C GLN A 87 1.16 -7.27 14.23
N ILE A 88 2.17 -7.91 13.64
CA ILE A 88 2.77 -9.13 14.18
C ILE A 88 3.91 -8.78 15.15
N SER A 89 4.70 -7.76 14.85
CA SER A 89 5.82 -7.34 15.68
C SER A 89 6.16 -5.86 15.49
N SER A 90 7.23 -5.37 16.13
CA SER A 90 7.72 -4.00 15.94
C SER A 90 8.20 -3.69 14.50
N THR A 91 8.30 -4.71 13.63
CA THR A 91 8.79 -4.56 12.26
C THR A 91 7.98 -5.34 11.23
N GLN A 92 6.96 -6.11 11.64
CA GLN A 92 6.20 -6.97 10.74
C GLN A 92 4.72 -6.65 10.82
N VAL A 93 4.10 -6.50 9.66
CA VAL A 93 2.66 -6.28 9.51
C VAL A 93 2.12 -7.29 8.49
N GLU A 94 1.07 -8.00 8.87
CA GLU A 94 0.26 -8.78 7.94
C GLU A 94 -0.71 -7.83 7.22
N ILE A 95 -0.70 -7.87 5.89
CA ILE A 95 -1.61 -7.12 5.04
C ILE A 95 -2.55 -8.10 4.34
N LYS A 96 -3.86 -7.90 4.52
CA LYS A 96 -4.92 -8.68 3.89
C LYS A 96 -5.76 -7.80 2.99
N VAL A 97 -6.00 -8.28 1.78
CA VAL A 97 -6.81 -7.59 0.79
C VAL A 97 -7.81 -8.56 0.17
N VAL A 98 -9.05 -8.12 0.03
CA VAL A 98 -10.08 -8.77 -0.80
C VAL A 98 -10.35 -7.84 -1.97
N THR A 99 -10.28 -8.35 -3.20
CA THR A 99 -10.59 -7.55 -4.40
C THR A 99 -12.09 -7.54 -4.71
N LEU A 100 -12.52 -6.61 -5.56
CA LEU A 100 -13.90 -6.56 -6.07
C LEU A 100 -14.28 -7.85 -6.84
N ASN A 101 -13.30 -8.50 -7.46
CA ASN A 101 -13.46 -9.80 -8.12
C ASN A 101 -13.42 -10.99 -7.15
N GLY A 102 -13.24 -10.75 -5.84
CA GLY A 102 -13.26 -11.77 -4.80
C GLY A 102 -11.94 -12.52 -4.62
N HIS A 103 -10.83 -12.05 -5.20
CA HIS A 103 -9.52 -12.63 -4.89
C HIS A 103 -9.08 -12.19 -3.49
N HIS A 104 -8.41 -13.11 -2.79
CA HIS A 104 -7.89 -12.89 -1.45
C HIS A 104 -6.37 -12.90 -1.47
N PHE A 105 -5.77 -11.80 -1.05
CA PHE A 105 -4.33 -11.66 -0.90
C PHE A 105 -3.96 -11.48 0.56
N SER A 106 -2.87 -12.13 0.99
CA SER A 106 -2.35 -12.01 2.36
C SER A 106 -0.84 -12.22 2.36
N ASN A 107 -0.08 -11.20 2.77
CA ASN A 107 1.37 -11.30 2.98
C ASN A 107 1.80 -10.60 4.26
N VAL A 108 2.91 -11.06 4.84
CA VAL A 108 3.62 -10.35 5.91
C VAL A 108 4.70 -9.50 5.28
N VAL A 109 4.60 -8.19 5.46
CA VAL A 109 5.60 -7.21 5.02
C VAL A 109 6.53 -6.89 6.20
N LYS A 110 7.84 -6.86 5.94
CA LYS A 110 8.86 -6.53 6.94
C LYS A 110 9.44 -5.14 6.68
N PHE A 111 9.19 -4.23 7.60
CA PHE A 111 9.74 -2.88 7.63
C PHE A 111 11.01 -2.81 8.48
N LYS A 112 11.73 -1.70 8.38
CA LYS A 112 12.80 -1.38 9.33
C LYS A 112 12.19 -0.95 10.68
N LYS A 113 12.96 -1.12 11.75
CA LYS A 113 12.55 -0.65 13.08
C LYS A 113 12.61 0.87 13.11
N PHE A 114 11.52 1.50 13.53
CA PHE A 114 11.52 2.93 13.77
C PHE A 114 12.37 3.27 14.99
N THR A 115 13.23 4.28 14.83
CA THR A 115 14.05 4.83 15.91
C THR A 115 13.78 6.33 15.97
N GLU A 116 13.10 6.78 17.03
CA GLU A 116 12.99 8.21 17.31
C GLU A 116 14.40 8.74 17.57
N LYS A 117 14.80 9.76 16.81
CA LYS A 117 16.04 10.48 17.12
C LYS A 117 15.75 11.36 18.32
N THR A 118 16.25 10.93 19.48
CA THR A 118 16.30 11.70 20.73
C THR A 118 17.28 12.86 20.64
#